data_AF-B8Y3I5-F1
#
_entry.id   AF-B8Y3I5-F1
#
_cell.length_a   1.000
_cell.length_b   1.000
_cell.length_c   1.000
_cell.angle_alpha   90.00
_cell.angle_beta   90.00
_cell.angle_gamma   90.00
#
_symmetry.space_group_name_H-M   'P 1'
#
loop_
_entity.id
_entity.type
_entity.pdbx_description
1 polymer ?
#
loop_
_entity_poly.entity_id
_entity_poly.type
_entity_poly.pdbx_seq_one_letter_code
_entity_poly.pdbx_strand_id
1 'polypeptide(L)'
;MDKSESTSAGRNHRRRQSKNEAVDAGLNEKLKEKENQKEKEKEKQKEKEKDGASDGNDVSTSTKTGERDRDVNVGTSGTFTVPRIKSFTDKMVLPRIKGKTVLNLNHLLQYNPQQIDISNTRATHSQFEKWYEGVRNDYGLNDNEMQVMLNGLMVWCIENGTSPDISGVWVMMDGETQVDYPIKPLIEHATPSFRQIMAHFSNAAEAYIAKRNATERYMPRYGIKRNLTDISLARYAFDFYEVNSKTPDRAREAHMQMKAAALRNTSRKMFGMDGSVSNKEENTERHTVEDVNRDMHSLLGMRN
;
A
#
# COMPACT_ATOMS: atom_id res chain seq x y z
N MET A 1 -37.34 -14.27 69.63
CA MET A 1 -36.56 -14.36 68.38
C MET A 1 -37.45 -13.86 67.25
N ASP A 2 -37.12 -12.90 66.41
CA ASP A 2 -36.38 -11.65 66.56
C ASP A 2 -36.87 -10.78 65.39
N LYS A 3 -36.76 -9.45 65.54
CA LYS A 3 -37.22 -8.41 64.60
C LYS A 3 -36.50 -8.42 63.23
N SER A 4 -37.12 -7.85 62.19
CA SER A 4 -36.61 -6.62 61.52
C SER A 4 -37.37 -6.23 60.22
N GLU A 5 -37.67 -4.94 60.14
CA GLU A 5 -38.18 -4.15 59.01
C GLU A 5 -37.05 -3.73 58.03
N SER A 6 -37.40 -3.33 56.80
CA SER A 6 -36.90 -2.11 56.09
C SER A 6 -37.42 -2.10 54.63
N THR A 7 -38.45 -1.33 54.30
CA THR A 7 -38.52 0.09 53.86
C THR A 7 -38.42 0.34 52.34
N SER A 8 -39.60 0.77 51.84
CA SER A 8 -39.99 1.53 50.65
C SER A 8 -39.11 2.74 50.28
N ALA A 9 -39.01 3.07 48.98
CA ALA A 9 -39.66 4.26 48.37
C ALA A 9 -39.07 4.64 47.00
N GLY A 10 -39.97 4.96 46.05
CA GLY A 10 -39.69 5.28 44.64
C GLY A 10 -39.10 6.67 44.35
N ARG A 11 -38.76 6.89 43.08
CA ARG A 11 -38.26 8.17 42.54
C ARG A 11 -39.11 8.67 41.38
N ASN A 12 -39.58 9.91 41.52
CA ASN A 12 -40.22 10.73 40.49
C ASN A 12 -39.24 11.79 39.93
N HIS A 13 -39.31 11.97 38.60
CA HIS A 13 -39.04 13.14 37.75
C HIS A 13 -38.12 14.31 38.21
N ARG A 14 -37.18 14.71 37.32
CA ARG A 14 -36.82 16.13 37.09
C ARG A 14 -36.17 16.39 35.72
N ARG A 15 -36.77 17.36 35.02
CA ARG A 15 -36.44 17.99 33.73
C ARG A 15 -35.27 18.96 33.87
N ARG A 16 -34.36 19.04 32.88
CA ARG A 16 -33.38 20.13 32.72
C ARG A 16 -33.33 20.58 31.25
N GLN A 17 -33.65 21.85 31.01
CA GLN A 17 -33.34 22.63 29.81
C GLN A 17 -32.44 23.81 30.23
N SER A 18 -31.44 24.15 29.41
CA SER A 18 -30.75 25.47 29.33
C SER A 18 -29.87 25.45 28.07
N LYS A 19 -30.28 26.11 26.97
CA LYS A 19 -29.79 27.42 26.47
C LYS A 19 -28.28 27.46 26.12
N ASN A 20 -27.99 27.62 24.83
CA ASN A 20 -27.06 28.62 24.26
C ASN A 20 -27.09 28.57 22.72
N GLU A 21 -27.94 29.41 22.12
CA GLU A 21 -27.73 30.00 20.79
C GLU A 21 -27.17 31.41 21.01
N ALA A 22 -26.05 31.73 20.34
CA ALA A 22 -25.59 33.06 19.89
C ALA A 22 -24.06 33.18 19.93
N VAL A 23 -23.36 32.77 18.87
CA VAL A 23 -22.06 33.33 18.40
C VAL A 23 -21.66 32.66 17.07
N ASP A 24 -22.15 33.14 15.92
CA ASP A 24 -21.71 32.63 14.60
C ASP A 24 -21.74 33.68 13.48
N ALA A 25 -21.14 34.85 13.70
CA ALA A 25 -21.02 35.87 12.64
C ALA A 25 -19.59 36.41 12.45
N GLY A 26 -18.66 36.22 13.39
CA GLY A 26 -17.32 36.84 13.33
C GLY A 26 -16.19 35.97 12.76
N LEU A 27 -16.41 34.65 12.58
CA LEU A 27 -15.36 33.74 12.12
C LEU A 27 -15.22 33.71 10.59
N ASN A 28 -16.30 33.99 9.87
CA ASN A 28 -16.38 33.82 8.42
C ASN A 28 -15.69 34.96 7.64
N GLU A 29 -15.66 36.18 8.19
CA GLU A 29 -14.95 37.31 7.57
C GLU A 29 -13.43 37.16 7.65
N LYS A 30 -12.90 36.65 8.78
CA LYS A 30 -11.45 36.41 8.95
C LYS A 30 -10.89 35.31 8.06
N LEU A 31 -11.72 34.38 7.60
CA LEU A 31 -11.33 33.35 6.64
C LEU A 31 -11.25 33.91 5.22
N LYS A 32 -12.21 34.78 4.83
CA LYS A 32 -12.23 35.44 3.52
C LYS A 32 -11.08 36.42 3.31
N GLU A 33 -10.66 37.15 4.35
CA GLU A 33 -9.49 38.05 4.26
C GLU A 33 -8.17 37.28 4.06
N LYS A 34 -8.04 36.08 4.64
CA LYS A 34 -6.84 35.23 4.49
C LYS A 34 -6.73 34.56 3.12
N GLU A 35 -7.85 34.30 2.44
CA GLU A 35 -7.86 33.77 1.08
C GLU A 35 -7.50 34.85 0.05
N ASN A 36 -8.04 36.06 0.20
CA ASN A 36 -7.72 37.19 -0.69
C ASN A 36 -6.24 37.64 -0.62
N GLN A 37 -5.57 37.46 0.52
CA GLN A 37 -4.13 37.73 0.62
C GLN A 37 -3.26 36.67 -0.08
N LYS A 38 -3.70 35.40 -0.11
CA LYS A 38 -2.99 34.31 -0.78
C LYS A 38 -3.11 34.36 -2.31
N GLU A 39 -4.18 34.91 -2.85
CA GLU A 39 -4.34 35.09 -4.30
C GLU A 39 -3.47 36.24 -4.84
N LYS A 40 -3.37 37.36 -4.11
CA LYS A 40 -2.50 38.49 -4.49
C LYS A 40 -1.01 38.18 -4.49
N GLU A 41 -0.56 37.21 -3.67
CA GLU A 41 0.84 36.74 -3.69
C GLU A 41 1.15 35.80 -4.87
N LYS A 42 0.14 35.07 -5.37
CA LYS A 42 0.30 34.16 -6.53
C LYS A 42 0.36 34.90 -7.87
N GLU A 43 -0.29 36.05 -8.00
CA GLU A 43 -0.20 36.87 -9.22
C GLU A 43 1.15 37.58 -9.35
N LYS A 44 1.75 38.05 -8.24
CA LYS A 44 3.08 38.70 -8.26
C LYS A 44 4.25 37.78 -8.62
N GLN A 45 4.06 36.46 -8.57
CA GLN A 45 5.11 35.49 -8.94
C GLN A 45 5.09 35.12 -10.44
N LYS A 46 4.01 35.41 -11.18
CA LYS A 46 3.90 35.07 -12.61
C LYS A 46 4.47 36.13 -13.57
N GLU A 47 4.78 37.34 -13.10
CA GLU A 47 5.31 38.42 -13.94
C GLU A 47 6.85 38.47 -14.05
N LYS A 48 7.61 37.58 -13.39
CA LYS A 48 9.08 37.64 -13.37
C LYS A 48 9.81 36.62 -14.26
N GLU A 49 9.12 35.84 -15.09
CA GLU A 49 9.71 34.74 -15.88
C GLU A 49 9.62 34.88 -17.41
N LYS A 50 9.52 36.10 -17.94
CA LYS A 50 9.74 36.35 -19.36
C LYS A 50 10.68 37.53 -19.53
N ASP A 51 11.97 37.24 -19.65
CA ASP A 51 12.89 37.94 -20.56
C ASP A 51 14.26 37.25 -20.53
N GLY A 52 14.71 36.75 -21.68
CA GLY A 52 16.08 36.26 -21.86
C GLY A 52 16.25 35.25 -22.99
N ALA A 53 16.32 35.72 -24.24
CA ALA A 53 16.95 34.97 -25.33
C ALA A 53 17.57 35.86 -26.43
N SER A 54 18.87 35.65 -26.63
CA SER A 54 19.65 35.62 -27.89
C SER A 54 20.54 36.80 -28.34
N ASP A 55 21.66 36.36 -28.94
CA ASP A 55 22.67 36.99 -29.83
C ASP A 55 23.78 37.84 -29.19
N GLY A 56 25.07 37.80 -29.59
CA GLY A 56 25.82 37.12 -30.66
C GLY A 56 27.29 37.66 -30.63
N ASN A 57 28.24 36.88 -31.18
CA ASN A 57 29.72 37.04 -31.33
C ASN A 57 30.37 38.44 -31.38
N ASP A 58 31.62 38.58 -30.87
CA ASP A 58 32.85 38.79 -31.70
C ASP A 58 34.18 38.75 -30.88
N VAL A 59 35.27 38.49 -31.59
CA VAL A 59 36.65 38.07 -31.27
C VAL A 59 37.58 39.22 -30.83
N SER A 60 38.60 38.95 -29.98
CA SER A 60 40.04 39.24 -30.25
C SER A 60 41.00 39.18 -29.04
N THR A 61 42.18 38.65 -29.36
CA THR A 61 43.41 38.31 -28.63
C THR A 61 44.14 39.46 -27.91
N SER A 62 44.78 39.21 -26.76
CA SER A 62 46.16 39.68 -26.43
C SER A 62 46.63 39.18 -25.05
N THR A 63 47.89 38.74 -25.01
CA THR A 63 48.67 38.30 -23.84
C THR A 63 49.21 39.47 -23.00
N LYS A 64 49.32 39.27 -21.67
CA LYS A 64 50.47 39.57 -20.76
C LYS A 64 50.05 40.00 -19.34
N THR A 65 50.55 39.23 -18.38
CA THR A 65 51.04 39.56 -17.01
C THR A 65 50.77 40.96 -16.43
N GLY A 66 50.26 40.99 -15.19
CA GLY A 66 50.43 42.12 -14.27
C GLY A 66 49.36 42.16 -13.17
N GLU A 67 49.78 41.95 -11.92
CA GLU A 67 49.00 42.09 -10.69
C GLU A 67 48.14 43.36 -10.66
N ARG A 68 46.92 43.24 -10.12
CA ARG A 68 46.24 44.29 -9.35
C ARG A 68 44.99 43.72 -8.68
N ASP A 69 45.05 43.70 -7.35
CA ASP A 69 43.90 43.59 -6.46
C ASP A 69 42.77 44.54 -6.88
N ARG A 70 41.58 43.96 -7.10
CA ARG A 70 40.29 44.65 -6.97
C ARG A 70 39.27 43.71 -6.39
N ASP A 71 39.48 43.45 -5.10
CA ASP A 71 38.48 42.95 -4.19
C ASP A 71 37.53 44.12 -3.85
N VAL A 72 36.41 44.22 -4.56
CA VAL A 72 35.31 45.14 -4.23
C VAL A 72 33.99 44.64 -4.84
N ASN A 73 33.30 43.78 -4.09
CA ASN A 73 31.84 43.83 -4.05
C ASN A 73 31.39 43.81 -2.58
N VAL A 74 31.56 44.97 -1.93
CA VAL A 74 30.85 45.33 -0.72
C VAL A 74 29.54 45.98 -1.17
N GLY A 75 28.45 45.21 -1.09
CA GLY A 75 27.17 45.64 -1.63
C GLY A 75 25.96 44.87 -1.12
N THR A 76 25.94 44.38 0.13
CA THR A 76 24.66 44.15 0.83
C THR A 76 24.84 44.33 2.33
N SER A 77 24.67 45.57 2.79
CA SER A 77 24.53 45.93 4.18
C SER A 77 23.23 45.36 4.73
N GLY A 78 23.33 44.16 5.30
CA GLY A 78 22.35 43.54 6.18
C GLY A 78 23.12 42.67 7.17
N THR A 79 23.45 43.24 8.32
CA THR A 79 24.44 42.79 9.34
C THR A 79 24.10 41.48 10.07
N PHE A 80 23.20 40.66 9.54
CA PHE A 80 22.89 39.34 10.08
C PHE A 80 22.62 38.37 8.92
N THR A 81 23.64 37.63 8.48
CA THR A 81 23.38 36.40 7.73
C THR A 81 22.75 35.41 8.69
N VAL A 82 21.45 35.16 8.54
CA VAL A 82 20.76 34.14 9.33
C VAL A 82 21.50 32.82 9.15
N PRO A 83 22.11 32.25 10.20
CA PRO A 83 22.85 31.01 10.06
C PRO A 83 21.88 29.90 9.64
N ARG A 84 22.02 29.44 8.39
CA ARG A 84 21.29 28.27 7.90
C ARG A 84 21.91 27.05 8.54
N ILE A 85 21.27 26.54 9.58
CA ILE A 85 21.68 25.30 10.24
C ILE A 85 21.54 24.18 9.20
N LYS A 86 22.63 23.45 8.94
CA LYS A 86 22.56 22.23 8.13
C LYS A 86 21.66 21.22 8.85
N SER A 87 20.71 20.61 8.14
CA SER A 87 19.74 19.66 8.73
C SER A 87 20.41 18.51 9.49
N PHE A 88 21.61 18.11 9.08
CA PHE A 88 22.47 17.20 9.82
C PHE A 88 23.66 17.97 10.40
N THR A 89 23.94 17.79 11.70
CA THR A 89 25.09 18.37 12.36
C THR A 89 26.25 17.37 12.42
N ASP A 90 27.48 17.84 12.21
CA ASP A 90 28.69 17.00 12.23
C ASP A 90 29.03 16.44 13.63
N LYS A 91 28.26 16.88 14.64
CA LYS A 91 28.33 16.39 16.03
C LYS A 91 27.43 15.18 16.29
N MET A 92 26.67 14.73 15.29
CA MET A 92 25.81 13.55 15.44
C MET A 92 26.67 12.28 15.53
N VAL A 93 26.30 11.34 16.41
CA VAL A 93 27.00 10.07 16.54
C VAL A 93 26.69 9.20 15.32
N LEU A 94 27.64 9.12 14.40
CA LEU A 94 27.51 8.32 13.18
C LEU A 94 28.21 6.97 13.33
N PRO A 95 27.68 5.89 12.73
CA PRO A 95 28.35 4.60 12.70
C PRO A 95 29.69 4.71 11.97
N ARG A 96 30.75 4.17 12.58
CA ARG A 96 32.12 4.18 12.05
C ARG A 96 32.67 2.77 11.93
N ILE A 97 33.36 2.51 10.82
CA ILE A 97 34.16 1.30 10.64
C ILE A 97 35.61 1.76 10.42
N LYS A 98 36.54 1.23 11.23
CA LYS A 98 37.97 1.61 11.19
C LYS A 98 38.20 3.13 11.25
N GLY A 99 37.41 3.84 12.08
CA GLY A 99 37.51 5.29 12.25
C GLY A 99 36.87 6.15 11.14
N LYS A 100 36.40 5.55 10.04
CA LYS A 100 35.71 6.27 8.96
C LYS A 100 34.19 6.17 9.11
N THR A 101 33.49 7.28 8.90
CA THR A 101 32.02 7.34 8.85
C THR A 101 31.50 6.49 7.69
N VAL A 102 30.52 5.62 7.97
CA VAL A 102 29.95 4.71 6.97
C VAL A 102 28.89 5.40 6.09
N LEU A 103 28.20 6.40 6.64
CA LEU A 103 27.10 7.08 5.97
C LEU A 103 27.57 8.28 5.15
N ASN A 104 26.95 8.47 3.97
CA ASN A 104 27.13 9.66 3.15
C ASN A 104 26.03 10.69 3.45
N LEU A 105 26.37 11.71 4.24
CA LEU A 105 25.42 12.75 4.65
C LEU A 105 24.97 13.65 3.49
N ASN A 106 25.84 13.88 2.52
CA ASN A 106 25.51 14.72 1.36
C ASN A 106 24.44 14.05 0.50
N HIS A 107 24.55 12.73 0.29
CA HIS A 107 23.53 11.95 -0.40
C HIS A 107 22.22 11.91 0.42
N LEU A 108 22.29 11.67 1.73
CA LEU A 108 21.10 11.59 2.58
C LEU A 108 20.28 12.89 2.60
N LEU A 109 20.93 14.04 2.47
CA LEU A 109 20.23 15.34 2.41
C LEU A 109 19.36 15.48 1.14
N GLN A 110 19.75 14.81 0.05
CA GLN A 110 19.06 14.84 -1.24
C GLN A 110 18.14 13.62 -1.45
N TYR A 111 18.36 12.55 -0.69
CA TYR A 111 17.65 11.28 -0.83
C TYR A 111 16.28 11.32 -0.16
N ASN A 112 15.27 11.79 -0.90
CA ASN A 112 13.87 11.82 -0.49
C ASN A 112 13.03 10.92 -1.43
N PRO A 113 13.17 9.59 -1.37
CA PRO A 113 12.35 8.69 -2.18
C PRO A 113 10.87 8.79 -1.79
N GLN A 114 9.97 8.50 -2.73
CA GLN A 114 8.57 8.32 -2.37
C GLN A 114 8.43 7.10 -1.48
N GLN A 115 7.81 7.27 -0.30
CA GLN A 115 7.68 6.20 0.70
C GLN A 115 7.02 4.93 0.14
N ILE A 116 6.10 5.08 -0.81
CA ILE A 116 5.39 3.98 -1.46
C ILE A 116 6.29 3.10 -2.33
N ASP A 117 7.33 3.68 -2.94
CA ASP A 117 8.17 2.99 -3.92
C ASP A 117 9.23 2.09 -3.25
N ILE A 118 9.50 2.31 -1.96
CA ILE A 118 10.46 1.54 -1.16
C ILE A 118 9.78 0.60 -0.16
N SER A 119 8.45 0.47 -0.21
CA SER A 119 7.69 -0.34 0.74
C SER A 119 7.68 -1.82 0.35
N ASN A 120 7.82 -2.71 1.34
CA ASN A 120 7.67 -4.16 1.14
C ASN A 120 6.20 -4.60 0.95
N THR A 121 5.23 -3.71 1.17
CA THR A 121 3.81 -3.96 0.92
C THR A 121 3.47 -3.97 -0.57
N ARG A 122 4.37 -3.43 -1.39
CA ARG A 122 4.23 -3.29 -2.83
C ARG A 122 5.30 -4.13 -3.54
N ALA A 123 4.96 -4.67 -4.70
CA ALA A 123 5.95 -5.33 -5.54
C ALA A 123 6.94 -4.30 -6.13
N THR A 124 8.13 -4.76 -6.51
CA THR A 124 9.07 -3.89 -7.22
C THR A 124 8.56 -3.61 -8.64
N HIS A 125 9.00 -2.48 -9.22
CA HIS A 125 8.64 -2.14 -10.60
C HIS A 125 9.02 -3.24 -11.60
N SER A 126 10.18 -3.89 -11.44
CA SER A 126 10.60 -4.99 -12.31
C SER A 126 9.72 -6.24 -12.15
N GLN A 127 9.24 -6.53 -10.94
CA GLN A 127 8.30 -7.64 -10.72
C GLN A 127 6.93 -7.35 -11.34
N PHE A 128 6.45 -6.10 -11.22
CA PHE A 128 5.20 -5.67 -11.85
C PHE A 128 5.29 -5.73 -13.38
N GLU A 129 6.39 -5.29 -13.97
CA GLU A 129 6.65 -5.35 -15.42
C GLU A 129 6.65 -6.79 -15.92
N LYS A 130 7.38 -7.70 -15.26
CA LYS A 130 7.38 -9.13 -15.61
C LYS A 130 5.99 -9.75 -15.51
N TRP A 131 5.23 -9.39 -14.49
CA TRP A 131 3.85 -9.84 -14.34
C TRP A 131 2.97 -9.33 -15.49
N TYR A 132 3.07 -8.05 -15.82
CA TYR A 132 2.33 -7.43 -16.93
C TYR A 132 2.63 -8.13 -18.26
N GLU A 133 3.91 -8.35 -18.57
CA GLU A 133 4.34 -9.01 -19.80
C GLU A 133 3.88 -10.47 -19.86
N GLY A 134 4.04 -11.23 -18.76
CA GLY A 134 3.62 -12.63 -18.69
C GLY A 134 2.12 -12.79 -18.91
N VAL A 135 1.32 -11.98 -18.22
CA VAL A 135 -0.15 -11.99 -18.35
C VAL A 135 -0.59 -11.56 -19.75
N ARG A 136 0.02 -10.50 -20.30
CA ARG A 136 -0.28 -10.03 -21.65
C ARG A 136 -0.02 -11.11 -22.70
N ASN A 137 1.13 -11.79 -22.59
CA ASN A 137 1.52 -12.84 -23.53
C ASN A 137 0.59 -14.05 -23.46
N ASP A 138 0.21 -14.47 -22.25
CA ASP A 138 -0.69 -15.62 -22.07
C ASP A 138 -2.12 -15.34 -22.55
N TYR A 139 -2.59 -14.10 -22.43
CA TYR A 139 -3.87 -13.70 -23.02
C TYR A 139 -3.80 -13.34 -24.50
N GLY A 140 -2.61 -13.19 -25.07
CA GLY A 140 -2.42 -12.81 -26.47
C GLY A 140 -2.95 -11.41 -26.80
N LEU A 141 -2.88 -10.47 -25.86
CA LEU A 141 -3.46 -9.12 -25.99
C LEU A 141 -2.43 -8.08 -26.43
N ASN A 142 -2.91 -7.01 -27.08
CA ASN A 142 -2.12 -5.82 -27.34
C ASN A 142 -2.04 -4.91 -26.10
N ASP A 143 -1.11 -3.95 -26.06
CA ASP A 143 -0.97 -3.04 -24.91
C ASP A 143 -2.23 -2.22 -24.63
N ASN A 144 -2.94 -1.79 -25.67
CA ASN A 144 -4.17 -1.03 -25.50
C ASN A 144 -5.30 -1.90 -24.93
N GLU A 145 -5.41 -3.15 -25.38
CA GLU A 145 -6.41 -4.11 -24.90
C GLU A 145 -6.11 -4.54 -23.47
N MET A 146 -4.83 -4.71 -23.14
CA MET A 146 -4.34 -5.04 -21.81
C MET A 146 -4.70 -3.94 -20.80
N GLN A 147 -4.63 -2.65 -21.17
CA GLN A 147 -5.06 -1.56 -20.30
C GLN A 147 -6.55 -1.64 -19.94
N VAL A 148 -7.40 -1.98 -20.92
CA VAL A 148 -8.85 -2.17 -20.68
C VAL A 148 -9.09 -3.39 -19.77
N MET A 149 -8.37 -4.49 -20.04
CA MET A 149 -8.42 -5.70 -19.22
C MET A 149 -8.03 -5.40 -17.76
N LEU A 150 -6.95 -4.66 -17.53
CA LEU A 150 -6.51 -4.27 -16.19
C LEU A 150 -7.51 -3.39 -15.44
N ASN A 151 -8.23 -2.50 -16.16
CA ASN A 151 -9.32 -1.73 -15.56
C ASN A 151 -10.45 -2.66 -15.07
N GLY A 152 -10.87 -3.62 -15.91
CA GLY A 152 -11.86 -4.63 -15.55
C GLY A 152 -11.41 -5.48 -14.36
N LEU A 153 -10.17 -5.95 -14.40
CA LEU A 153 -9.56 -6.75 -13.35
C LEU A 153 -9.50 -6.00 -12.02
N MET A 154 -9.12 -4.73 -12.03
CA MET A 154 -9.11 -3.89 -10.83
C MET A 154 -10.49 -3.87 -10.17
N VAL A 155 -11.56 -3.61 -10.94
CA VAL A 155 -12.93 -3.56 -10.42
C VAL A 155 -13.37 -4.92 -9.89
N TRP A 156 -13.05 -6.01 -10.61
CA TRP A 156 -13.36 -7.36 -10.17
C TRP A 156 -12.64 -7.73 -8.85
N CYS A 157 -11.38 -7.32 -8.68
CA CYS A 157 -10.61 -7.52 -7.46
C CYS A 157 -11.11 -6.68 -6.26
N ILE A 158 -11.72 -5.51 -6.50
CA ILE A 158 -12.36 -4.72 -5.43
C ILE A 158 -13.52 -5.51 -4.79
N GLU A 159 -14.27 -6.27 -5.59
CA GLU A 159 -15.40 -7.06 -5.11
C GLU A 159 -14.98 -8.40 -4.49
N ASN A 160 -14.10 -9.16 -5.17
CA ASN A 160 -13.83 -10.56 -4.78
C ASN A 160 -12.58 -10.74 -3.90
N GLY A 161 -11.62 -9.81 -3.98
CA GLY A 161 -10.34 -9.85 -3.27
C GLY A 161 -9.19 -10.45 -4.09
N THR A 162 -8.01 -10.55 -3.47
CA THR A 162 -6.73 -10.89 -4.13
C THR A 162 -6.03 -12.08 -3.48
N SER A 163 -6.81 -13.04 -2.98
CA SER A 163 -6.27 -14.26 -2.36
C SER A 163 -5.53 -15.12 -3.39
N PRO A 164 -4.41 -15.76 -3.03
CA PRO A 164 -3.74 -16.71 -3.93
C PRO A 164 -4.58 -17.96 -4.21
N ASP A 165 -5.52 -18.30 -3.34
CA ASP A 165 -6.36 -19.52 -3.46
C ASP A 165 -7.57 -19.35 -4.40
N ILE A 166 -7.58 -18.30 -5.22
CA ILE A 166 -8.66 -18.03 -6.17
C ILE A 166 -8.43 -18.87 -7.43
N SER A 167 -9.45 -19.61 -7.86
CA SER A 167 -9.43 -20.42 -9.07
C SER A 167 -10.69 -20.19 -9.92
N GLY A 168 -10.64 -20.61 -11.18
CA GLY A 168 -11.75 -20.45 -12.12
C GLY A 168 -11.57 -19.27 -13.07
N VAL A 169 -12.66 -18.55 -13.31
CA VAL A 169 -12.72 -17.40 -14.23
C VAL A 169 -13.05 -16.12 -13.48
N TRP A 170 -12.50 -15.01 -13.96
CA TRP A 170 -12.90 -13.67 -13.56
C TRP A 170 -13.72 -13.06 -14.69
N VAL A 171 -14.56 -12.09 -14.35
CA VAL A 171 -15.62 -11.63 -15.24
C VAL A 171 -15.56 -10.13 -15.40
N MET A 172 -15.78 -9.66 -16.62
CA MET A 172 -15.95 -8.25 -16.91
C MET A 172 -17.19 -8.02 -17.76
N MET A 173 -17.89 -6.92 -17.51
CA MET A 173 -19.10 -6.58 -18.25
C MET A 173 -18.73 -5.75 -19.49
N ASP A 174 -19.19 -6.18 -20.64
CA ASP A 174 -19.25 -5.38 -21.86
C ASP A 174 -20.72 -5.06 -22.18
N GLY A 175 -21.15 -3.86 -21.76
CA GLY A 175 -22.55 -3.48 -21.74
C GLY A 175 -23.37 -4.42 -20.87
N GLU A 176 -24.24 -5.21 -21.50
CA GLU A 176 -25.09 -6.22 -20.84
C GLU A 176 -24.50 -7.63 -20.88
N THR A 177 -23.42 -7.84 -21.64
CA THR A 177 -22.80 -9.15 -21.81
C THR A 177 -21.71 -9.38 -20.77
N GLN A 178 -21.66 -10.59 -20.22
CA GLN A 178 -20.60 -11.01 -19.32
C GLN A 178 -19.53 -11.76 -20.13
N VAL A 179 -18.29 -11.29 -20.04
CA VAL A 179 -17.14 -11.93 -20.66
C VAL A 179 -16.28 -12.58 -19.58
N ASP A 180 -16.01 -13.87 -19.75
CA ASP A 180 -15.27 -14.69 -18.80
C ASP A 180 -13.81 -14.85 -19.25
N TYR A 181 -12.88 -14.63 -18.33
CA TYR A 181 -11.43 -14.73 -18.55
C TYR A 181 -10.79 -15.69 -17.54
N PRO A 182 -9.82 -16.52 -17.96
CA PRO A 182 -9.17 -17.45 -17.03
C PRO A 182 -8.29 -16.71 -16.02
N ILE A 183 -8.42 -17.04 -14.72
CA ILE A 183 -7.65 -16.41 -13.64
C ILE A 183 -6.20 -16.91 -13.58
N LYS A 184 -5.96 -18.13 -14.07
CA LYS A 184 -4.69 -18.85 -13.92
C LYS A 184 -3.45 -18.02 -14.28
N PRO A 185 -3.38 -17.31 -15.44
CA PRO A 185 -2.21 -16.49 -15.79
C PRO A 185 -1.92 -15.38 -14.78
N LEU A 186 -2.95 -14.78 -14.18
CA LEU A 186 -2.81 -13.68 -13.23
C LEU A 186 -2.10 -14.10 -11.94
N ILE A 187 -2.38 -15.31 -11.48
CA ILE A 187 -1.85 -15.85 -10.22
C ILE A 187 -0.49 -16.51 -10.44
N GLU A 188 -0.30 -17.22 -11.55
CA GLU A 188 0.97 -17.93 -11.85
C GLU A 188 2.14 -16.98 -12.07
N HIS A 189 1.92 -15.84 -12.75
CA HIS A 189 2.98 -14.84 -12.96
C HIS A 189 3.19 -13.91 -11.76
N ALA A 190 2.33 -13.97 -10.73
CA ALA A 190 2.36 -13.03 -9.63
C ALA A 190 3.52 -13.32 -8.66
N THR A 191 4.55 -12.49 -8.71
CA THR A 191 5.68 -12.54 -7.77
C THR A 191 5.83 -11.17 -7.07
N PRO A 192 5.86 -11.09 -5.72
CA PRO A 192 5.86 -12.19 -4.73
C PRO A 192 4.47 -12.73 -4.38
N SER A 193 3.42 -11.91 -4.54
CA SER A 193 2.03 -12.33 -4.36
C SER A 193 1.10 -11.44 -5.18
N PHE A 194 -0.06 -11.98 -5.56
CA PHE A 194 -1.04 -11.23 -6.35
C PHE A 194 -1.51 -9.95 -5.62
N ARG A 195 -1.66 -9.98 -4.29
CA ARG A 195 -1.99 -8.79 -3.50
C ARG A 195 -0.93 -7.69 -3.62
N GLN A 196 0.36 -8.04 -3.57
CA GLN A 196 1.45 -7.04 -3.67
C GLN A 196 1.55 -6.43 -5.07
N ILE A 197 1.22 -7.20 -6.11
CA ILE A 197 1.03 -6.68 -7.48
C ILE A 197 -0.18 -5.73 -7.51
N MET A 198 -1.31 -6.15 -6.93
CA MET A 198 -2.53 -5.33 -6.92
C MET A 198 -2.40 -4.05 -6.10
N ALA A 199 -1.45 -3.95 -5.16
CA ALA A 199 -1.17 -2.73 -4.40
C ALA A 199 -0.76 -1.53 -5.27
N HIS A 200 -0.26 -1.75 -6.50
CA HIS A 200 -0.03 -0.67 -7.47
C HIS A 200 -1.33 0.05 -7.85
N PHE A 201 -2.46 -0.68 -7.87
CA PHE A 201 -3.78 -0.13 -8.22
C PHE A 201 -4.52 0.50 -7.02
N SER A 202 -3.94 0.50 -5.81
CA SER A 202 -4.62 0.98 -4.59
C SER A 202 -5.18 2.41 -4.73
N ASN A 203 -4.39 3.35 -5.23
CA ASN A 203 -4.82 4.75 -5.36
C ASN A 203 -5.91 4.91 -6.44
N ALA A 204 -5.81 4.16 -7.54
CA ALA A 204 -6.79 4.17 -8.62
C ALA A 204 -8.13 3.57 -8.15
N ALA A 205 -8.07 2.47 -7.40
CA ALA A 205 -9.24 1.83 -6.78
C ALA A 205 -9.93 2.76 -5.77
N GLU A 206 -9.17 3.47 -4.93
CA GLU A 206 -9.73 4.46 -4.00
C GLU A 206 -10.49 5.57 -4.73
N ALA A 207 -9.89 6.13 -5.80
CA ALA A 207 -10.51 7.17 -6.61
C ALA A 207 -11.75 6.65 -7.36
N TYR A 208 -11.71 5.40 -7.85
CA TYR A 208 -12.84 4.75 -8.49
C TYR A 208 -14.03 4.60 -7.54
N ILE A 209 -13.80 4.13 -6.31
CA ILE A 209 -14.85 3.99 -5.29
C ILE A 209 -15.42 5.37 -4.92
N ALA A 210 -14.57 6.39 -4.81
CA ALA A 210 -15.02 7.76 -4.55
C ALA A 210 -15.90 8.30 -5.70
N LYS A 211 -15.51 8.05 -6.96
CA LYS A 211 -16.31 8.39 -8.14
C LYS A 211 -17.66 7.67 -8.15
N ARG A 212 -17.68 6.35 -7.93
CA ARG A 212 -18.93 5.56 -7.86
C ARG A 212 -19.84 6.06 -6.73
N ASN A 213 -19.27 6.38 -5.57
CA ASN A 213 -20.02 6.92 -4.44
C ASN A 213 -20.59 8.32 -4.66
N ALA A 214 -20.08 9.08 -5.63
CA ALA A 214 -20.65 10.37 -6.00
C ALA A 214 -21.95 10.21 -6.82
N THR A 215 -22.11 9.10 -7.55
CA THR A 215 -23.30 8.84 -8.38
C THR A 215 -24.31 7.94 -7.70
N GLU A 216 -23.84 6.92 -6.99
CA GLU A 216 -24.68 5.89 -6.38
C GLU A 216 -24.10 5.42 -5.05
N ARG A 217 -24.94 4.83 -4.20
CA ARG A 217 -24.50 4.31 -2.91
C ARG A 217 -23.74 2.99 -3.11
N TYR A 218 -22.41 3.05 -3.25
CA TYR A 218 -21.57 1.90 -3.57
C TYR A 218 -20.66 1.48 -2.40
N MET A 219 -20.84 0.25 -1.92
CA MET A 219 -19.97 -0.36 -0.92
C MET A 219 -19.36 -1.65 -1.49
N PRO A 220 -18.02 -1.75 -1.55
CA PRO A 220 -17.36 -2.99 -1.99
C PRO A 220 -17.82 -4.19 -1.15
N ARG A 221 -17.98 -5.35 -1.79
CA ARG A 221 -18.33 -6.61 -1.11
C ARG A 221 -17.37 -6.95 0.04
N TYR A 222 -16.09 -6.57 -0.06
CA TYR A 222 -15.15 -6.72 1.05
C TYR A 222 -15.67 -6.04 2.33
N GLY A 223 -16.08 -4.77 2.26
CA GLY A 223 -16.66 -4.02 3.38
C GLY A 223 -17.97 -4.60 3.89
N ILE A 224 -18.86 -5.04 2.99
CA ILE A 224 -20.14 -5.67 3.35
C ILE A 224 -19.91 -6.95 4.16
N LYS A 225 -18.98 -7.81 3.72
CA LYS A 225 -18.65 -9.07 4.41
C LYS A 225 -18.07 -8.83 5.82
N ARG A 226 -17.48 -7.67 6.08
CA ARG A 226 -16.97 -7.27 7.41
C ARG A 226 -17.98 -6.43 8.21
N ASN A 227 -19.20 -6.27 7.70
CA ASN A 227 -20.25 -5.50 8.35
C ASN A 227 -19.83 -4.04 8.66
N LEU A 228 -19.14 -3.39 7.71
CA LEU A 228 -18.77 -1.99 7.84
C LEU A 228 -20.02 -1.11 7.72
N THR A 229 -20.37 -0.41 8.80
CA THR A 229 -21.59 0.41 8.85
C THR A 229 -21.41 1.80 8.26
N ASP A 230 -20.19 2.34 8.32
CA ASP A 230 -19.87 3.68 7.83
C ASP A 230 -19.52 3.66 6.34
N ILE A 231 -20.35 4.34 5.53
CA ILE A 231 -20.15 4.41 4.10
C ILE A 231 -19.00 5.32 3.68
N SER A 232 -18.64 6.30 4.50
CA SER A 232 -17.50 7.19 4.20
C SER A 232 -16.18 6.43 4.15
N LEU A 233 -16.11 5.31 4.87
CA LEU A 233 -14.96 4.41 4.92
C LEU A 233 -14.95 3.38 3.78
N ALA A 234 -15.99 3.31 2.95
CA ALA A 234 -16.05 2.39 1.81
C ALA A 234 -14.85 2.57 0.86
N ARG A 235 -14.33 3.79 0.75
CA ARG A 235 -13.12 4.14 -0.02
C ARG A 235 -11.88 3.35 0.39
N TYR A 236 -11.83 2.86 1.62
CA TYR A 236 -10.68 2.14 2.19
C TYR A 236 -10.98 0.65 2.45
N ALA A 237 -12.19 0.20 2.08
CA ALA A 237 -12.73 -1.11 2.44
C ALA A 237 -12.57 -2.13 1.30
N PHE A 238 -11.34 -2.33 0.84
CA PHE A 238 -10.99 -3.35 -0.16
C PHE A 238 -9.67 -4.07 0.18
N ASP A 239 -9.47 -5.25 -0.41
CA ASP A 239 -8.48 -6.24 0.05
C ASP A 239 -7.00 -5.82 -0.16
N PHE A 240 -6.72 -5.06 -1.21
CA PHE A 240 -5.37 -4.65 -1.61
C PHE A 240 -5.08 -3.16 -1.33
N TYR A 241 -5.83 -2.53 -0.41
CA TYR A 241 -5.57 -1.15 -0.02
C TYR A 241 -4.20 -1.01 0.66
N GLU A 242 -3.39 -0.08 0.16
CA GLU A 242 -2.11 0.27 0.74
C GLU A 242 -2.25 1.46 1.69
N VAL A 243 -2.06 1.21 2.98
CA VAL A 243 -2.06 2.25 4.01
C VAL A 243 -0.82 3.13 3.83
N ASN A 244 -1.04 4.42 3.63
CA ASN A 244 0.01 5.42 3.48
C ASN A 244 -0.04 6.44 4.64
N SER A 245 1.00 7.28 4.75
CA SER A 245 1.07 8.35 5.77
C SER A 245 0.00 9.43 5.61
N LYS A 246 -0.67 9.50 4.44
CA LYS A 246 -1.76 10.44 4.16
C LYS A 246 -3.13 9.89 4.57
N THR A 247 -3.22 8.60 4.90
CA THR A 247 -4.47 7.93 5.26
C THR A 247 -4.94 8.43 6.63
N PRO A 248 -6.21 8.85 6.79
CA PRO A 248 -6.74 9.27 8.08
C PRO A 248 -6.65 8.17 9.15
N ASP A 249 -6.41 8.56 10.41
CA ASP A 249 -6.24 7.60 11.51
C ASP A 249 -7.44 6.67 11.67
N ARG A 250 -8.66 7.20 11.52
CA ARG A 250 -9.90 6.41 11.57
C ARG A 250 -9.98 5.34 10.47
N ALA A 251 -9.53 5.67 9.26
CA ALA A 251 -9.51 4.73 8.14
C ALA A 251 -8.45 3.64 8.34
N ARG A 252 -7.30 4.02 8.89
CA ARG A 252 -6.22 3.09 9.25
C ARG A 252 -6.70 2.07 10.29
N GLU A 253 -7.38 2.53 11.32
CA GLU A 253 -7.95 1.67 12.35
C GLU A 253 -8.98 0.70 11.77
N ALA A 254 -9.96 1.21 11.00
CA ALA A 254 -10.98 0.38 10.37
C ALA A 254 -10.36 -0.69 9.45
N HIS A 255 -9.36 -0.32 8.65
CA HIS A 255 -8.63 -1.26 7.79
C HIS A 255 -7.93 -2.36 8.59
N MET A 256 -7.25 -2.01 9.70
CA MET A 256 -6.60 -2.97 10.57
C MET A 256 -7.61 -3.91 11.27
N GLN A 257 -8.75 -3.39 11.72
CA GLN A 257 -9.82 -4.19 12.30
C GLN A 257 -10.43 -5.17 11.29
N MET A 258 -10.70 -4.72 10.06
CA MET A 258 -11.20 -5.59 8.98
C MET A 258 -10.22 -6.71 8.65
N LYS A 259 -8.91 -6.40 8.62
CA LYS A 259 -7.85 -7.38 8.37
C LYS A 259 -7.74 -8.39 9.52
N ALA A 260 -7.76 -7.93 10.77
CA ALA A 260 -7.72 -8.80 11.94
C ALA A 260 -8.94 -9.73 12.02
N ALA A 261 -10.13 -9.21 11.72
CA ALA A 261 -11.36 -10.00 11.67
C ALA A 261 -11.34 -11.06 10.56
N ALA A 262 -10.64 -10.79 9.45
CA ALA A 262 -10.52 -11.73 8.34
C ALA A 262 -9.53 -12.89 8.60
N LEU A 263 -8.56 -12.71 9.52
CA LEU A 263 -7.48 -13.69 9.79
C LEU A 263 -7.76 -14.59 11.01
N ARG A 264 -9.02 -14.67 11.48
CA ARG A 264 -9.34 -15.42 12.71
C ARG A 264 -8.96 -16.90 12.58
N ASN A 265 -8.10 -17.34 13.51
CA ASN A 265 -7.74 -18.74 13.77
C ASN A 265 -7.05 -19.49 12.60
N THR A 266 -6.42 -18.78 11.66
CA THR A 266 -5.63 -19.42 10.60
C THR A 266 -4.30 -19.92 11.15
N SER A 267 -4.17 -21.23 11.36
CA SER A 267 -2.87 -21.86 11.63
C SER A 267 -2.09 -21.98 10.32
N ARG A 268 -0.89 -21.37 10.25
CA ARG A 268 0.00 -21.49 9.11
C ARG A 268 0.73 -22.83 9.20
N LYS A 269 0.14 -23.90 8.65
CA LYS A 269 0.82 -25.19 8.51
C LYS A 269 1.86 -25.08 7.40
N MET A 270 3.13 -25.34 7.72
CA MET A 270 4.22 -25.33 6.74
C MET A 270 4.31 -26.62 5.92
N PHE A 271 3.81 -27.73 6.46
CA PHE A 271 3.85 -29.04 5.83
C PHE A 271 2.43 -29.59 5.62
N GLY A 272 2.21 -30.15 4.43
CA GLY A 272 1.09 -31.04 4.14
C GLY A 272 1.41 -32.48 4.54
N MET A 273 0.63 -33.42 4.01
CA MET A 273 0.96 -34.85 4.10
C MET A 273 2.19 -35.13 3.22
N ASP A 274 3.15 -35.90 3.74
CA ASP A 274 4.32 -36.32 2.99
C ASP A 274 3.93 -37.28 1.85
N GLY A 275 4.67 -37.26 0.74
CA GLY A 275 4.41 -38.07 -0.45
C GLY A 275 4.73 -39.56 -0.25
N SER A 276 5.50 -39.90 0.79
CA SER A 276 5.68 -41.28 1.24
C SER A 276 4.48 -41.74 2.06
N VAL A 277 3.53 -42.41 1.39
CA VAL A 277 2.31 -42.94 2.01
C VAL A 277 2.45 -44.39 2.51
N SER A 278 3.56 -45.06 2.20
CA SER A 278 3.83 -46.44 2.64
C SER A 278 4.91 -46.47 3.72
N ASN A 279 4.55 -46.93 4.91
CA ASN A 279 5.51 -47.37 5.93
C ASN A 279 5.88 -48.85 5.78
N LYS A 280 5.31 -49.57 4.80
CA LYS A 280 5.61 -50.98 4.54
C LYS A 280 6.66 -51.07 3.44
N GLU A 281 7.75 -51.77 3.73
CA GLU A 281 8.71 -52.18 2.70
C GLU A 281 8.00 -53.12 1.71
N GLU A 282 8.32 -52.97 0.43
CA GLU A 282 7.83 -53.88 -0.60
C GLU A 282 8.40 -55.27 -0.31
N ASN A 283 7.54 -56.28 -0.17
CA ASN A 283 8.02 -57.64 0.02
C ASN A 283 8.59 -58.15 -1.31
N THR A 284 9.93 -58.14 -1.43
CA THR A 284 10.66 -58.69 -2.59
C THR A 284 10.99 -60.17 -2.46
N GLU A 285 10.43 -60.88 -1.46
CA GLU A 285 10.56 -62.33 -1.35
C GLU A 285 9.87 -63.01 -2.55
N ARG A 286 10.50 -64.07 -3.05
CA ARG A 286 9.98 -64.84 -4.18
C ARG A 286 9.02 -65.91 -3.66
N HIS A 287 7.82 -66.03 -4.22
CA HIS A 287 6.98 -67.19 -3.94
C HIS A 287 7.39 -68.36 -4.84
N THR A 288 7.53 -69.55 -4.25
CA THR A 288 7.78 -70.80 -4.99
C THR A 288 6.64 -71.80 -4.77
N VAL A 289 6.47 -72.74 -5.70
CA VAL A 289 5.43 -73.80 -5.58
C VAL A 289 5.74 -74.75 -4.41
N GLU A 290 6.98 -74.78 -3.95
CA GLU A 290 7.43 -75.59 -2.82
C GLU A 290 7.18 -74.92 -1.46
N ASP A 291 6.68 -73.68 -1.44
CA ASP A 291 6.40 -72.94 -0.21
C ASP A 291 5.26 -73.58 0.58
N VAL A 292 5.40 -73.63 1.91
CA VAL A 292 4.36 -74.17 2.79
C VAL A 292 3.16 -73.22 2.90
N ASN A 293 3.41 -71.91 2.98
CA ASN A 293 2.39 -70.85 3.04
C ASN A 293 2.90 -69.56 2.37
N ARG A 294 2.01 -68.59 2.15
CA ARG A 294 2.34 -67.29 1.52
C ARG A 294 3.53 -66.58 2.17
N ASP A 295 3.68 -66.66 3.48
CA ASP A 295 4.75 -65.97 4.23
C ASP A 295 5.82 -66.96 4.75
N MET A 296 5.87 -68.21 4.25
CA MET A 296 6.77 -69.24 4.79
C MET A 296 7.22 -70.27 3.73
N HIS A 297 8.53 -70.29 3.43
CA HIS A 297 9.11 -71.20 2.44
C HIS A 297 9.16 -72.68 2.88
N SER A 298 9.61 -73.00 4.10
CA SER A 298 9.70 -74.40 4.55
C SER A 298 9.80 -74.48 6.08
N LEU A 299 9.24 -75.54 6.70
CA LEU A 299 9.38 -75.79 8.14
C LEU A 299 10.64 -76.63 8.43
N LEU A 300 11.81 -76.01 8.27
CA LEU A 300 13.05 -76.61 8.77
C LEU A 300 13.06 -76.57 10.30
N GLY A 301 13.02 -77.74 10.94
CA GLY A 301 13.16 -77.91 12.39
C GLY A 301 11.91 -78.40 13.12
N MET A 302 10.81 -78.68 12.42
CA MET A 302 9.64 -79.30 13.02
C MET A 302 9.94 -80.77 13.34
N ARG A 303 10.10 -81.10 14.63
CA ARG A 303 10.15 -82.47 15.12
C ARG A 303 8.73 -82.90 15.47
N ASN A 304 8.21 -83.88 14.72
CA ASN A 304 6.94 -84.53 14.99
C ASN A 304 7.01 -85.42 16.24
#